data_AF-A0A0Q5AQT6-F1
#
_entry.id   AF-A0A0Q5AQT6-F1
#
_cell.length_a   1.000
_cell.length_b   1.000
_cell.length_c   1.000
_cell.angle_alpha   90.00
_cell.angle_beta   90.00
_cell.angle_gamma   90.00
#
_symmetry.space_group_name_H-M   'P 1'
#
loop_
_entity.id
_entity.type
_entity.pdbx_description
1 polymer ?
#
loop_
_entity_poly.entity_id
_entity_poly.type
_entity_poly.pdbx_seq_one_letter_code
_entity_poly.pdbx_strand_id
1 'polypeptide(L)'
;MTWNSEAETTRMPAEPTGGTGPQPTREYVWPEPQPGGSPSTAETRVVPAAAPTAIGSVEPDPEPVRRKGNRLAGLAIALLATAVFAALLLIALTAIRILLDEVAGDPLAIALDQGPTAVFLAPVAAFFLGLALIVLAVNRAGWWAYVLGGFFVALLAGAAALVGAWLPVGGAAVPSDRTQLIEFLRDPAVLASVLAAAVLAREVSVWGGALIAGRARGVKRRNAEREAAAKS
;
A
#
# COMPACT_ATOMS: atom_id res chain seq x y z
N MET A 1 -22.11 -17.07 -51.01
CA MET A 1 -21.52 -15.73 -51.28
C MET A 1 -21.50 -14.99 -49.96
N THR A 2 -20.51 -15.33 -49.13
CA THR A 2 -19.21 -14.64 -48.95
C THR A 2 -19.34 -13.57 -47.89
N TRP A 3 -19.14 -14.04 -46.65
CA TRP A 3 -18.68 -13.29 -45.50
C TRP A 3 -17.41 -12.50 -45.87
N ASN A 4 -17.43 -11.18 -45.72
CA ASN A 4 -16.21 -10.37 -45.71
C ASN A 4 -15.62 -10.39 -44.30
N SER A 5 -14.70 -11.32 -44.09
CA SER A 5 -13.78 -11.34 -42.96
C SER A 5 -12.60 -10.42 -43.28
N GLU A 6 -12.70 -9.13 -42.98
CA GLU A 6 -11.51 -8.28 -42.90
C GLU A 6 -10.83 -8.57 -41.55
N ALA A 7 -9.98 -9.60 -41.56
CA ALA A 7 -8.98 -9.82 -40.55
C ALA A 7 -8.01 -8.63 -40.59
N GLU A 8 -8.13 -7.74 -39.61
CA GLU A 8 -7.18 -6.69 -39.30
C GLU A 8 -5.83 -7.35 -38.99
N THR A 9 -5.02 -7.50 -40.03
CA THR A 9 -3.70 -8.10 -39.96
C THR A 9 -2.79 -7.08 -39.27
N THR A 10 -2.49 -7.40 -38.02
CA THR A 10 -1.33 -6.98 -37.25
C THR A 10 -0.13 -6.64 -38.14
N ARG A 11 0.22 -5.35 -38.26
CA ARG A 11 1.59 -4.93 -38.61
C ARG A 11 2.31 -4.55 -37.33
N MET A 12 3.00 -5.52 -36.75
CA MET A 12 4.11 -5.23 -35.86
C MET A 12 5.26 -4.61 -36.68
N PRO A 13 5.98 -3.61 -36.15
CA PRO A 13 7.23 -3.17 -36.75
C PRO A 13 8.25 -4.31 -36.68
N ALA A 14 8.90 -4.54 -37.82
CA ALA A 14 9.87 -5.60 -38.04
C ALA A 14 11.08 -5.49 -37.09
N GLU A 15 11.44 -6.63 -36.52
CA GLU A 15 12.76 -6.90 -35.94
C GLU A 15 13.84 -6.73 -37.02
N PRO A 16 14.92 -5.95 -36.78
CA PRO A 16 16.12 -6.08 -37.57
C PRO A 16 16.80 -7.42 -37.24
N THR A 17 16.79 -8.27 -38.25
CA THR A 17 17.49 -9.56 -38.36
C THR A 17 18.96 -9.47 -37.96
N GLY A 18 19.46 -10.56 -37.37
CA GLY A 18 20.78 -10.69 -36.78
C GLY A 18 21.96 -10.29 -37.68
N GLY A 19 22.88 -9.54 -37.07
CA GLY A 19 24.24 -9.36 -37.55
C GLY A 19 25.20 -10.04 -36.59
N THR A 20 25.46 -11.33 -36.79
CA THR A 20 26.64 -12.02 -36.26
C THR A 20 27.84 -11.61 -37.11
N GLY A 21 28.43 -10.47 -36.78
CA GLY A 21 29.72 -10.03 -37.30
C GLY A 21 30.68 -9.79 -36.14
N PRO A 22 31.97 -10.11 -36.27
CA PRO A 22 32.95 -9.77 -35.24
C PRO A 22 32.95 -8.25 -35.02
N GLN A 23 32.85 -7.86 -33.75
CA GLN A 23 33.00 -6.47 -33.28
C GLN A 23 34.24 -5.84 -33.92
N PRO A 24 34.17 -4.64 -34.53
CA PRO A 24 35.37 -3.96 -34.96
C PRO A 24 36.18 -3.56 -33.72
N THR A 25 37.31 -4.23 -33.53
CA THR A 25 38.35 -3.81 -32.59
C THR A 25 38.75 -2.38 -32.96
N ARG A 26 38.43 -1.42 -32.09
CA ARG A 26 38.82 -0.03 -32.27
C ARG A 26 40.33 0.03 -32.10
N GLU A 27 41.06 0.03 -33.21
CA GLU A 27 42.52 0.19 -33.23
C GLU A 27 42.86 1.56 -32.64
N TYR A 28 43.58 1.55 -31.52
CA TYR A 28 44.04 2.78 -30.87
C TYR A 28 45.34 3.21 -31.55
N VAL A 29 45.23 4.09 -32.55
CA VAL A 29 46.39 4.71 -33.19
C VAL A 29 46.92 5.80 -32.26
N TRP A 30 48.10 5.58 -31.69
CA TRP A 30 48.83 6.60 -30.95
C TRP A 30 49.35 7.68 -31.90
N PRO A 31 49.11 8.98 -31.69
CA PRO A 31 49.74 10.01 -32.49
C PRO A 31 51.26 9.99 -32.26
N GLU A 32 52.04 9.77 -33.31
CA GLU A 32 53.49 9.93 -33.25
C GLU A 32 53.85 11.37 -32.84
N PRO A 33 54.82 11.56 -31.92
CA PRO A 33 55.31 12.90 -31.62
C PRO A 33 56.08 13.44 -32.83
N GLN A 34 55.56 14.51 -33.45
CA GLN A 34 56.30 15.21 -34.51
C GLN A 34 57.56 15.87 -33.92
N PRO A 35 58.75 15.60 -34.47
CA PRO A 35 59.96 16.27 -34.05
C PRO A 35 60.03 17.70 -34.62
N GLY A 36 60.15 18.66 -33.68
CA GLY A 36 60.83 19.95 -33.76
C GLY A 36 60.94 20.66 -35.11
N GLY A 37 60.06 21.64 -35.32
CA GLY A 37 60.31 22.80 -36.18
C GLY A 37 60.50 24.06 -35.32
N SER A 38 61.65 24.73 -35.46
CA SER A 38 62.04 25.94 -34.74
C SER A 38 61.09 27.14 -34.96
N PRO A 39 61.01 28.07 -33.99
CA PRO A 39 59.94 29.05 -33.88
C PRO A 39 60.07 30.18 -34.90
N SER A 40 59.01 30.44 -35.66
CA SER A 40 58.83 31.70 -36.38
C SER A 40 58.50 32.80 -35.37
N THR A 41 59.38 33.79 -35.25
CA THR A 41 59.17 35.03 -34.48
C THR A 41 57.99 35.79 -35.08
N ALA A 42 56.79 35.52 -34.57
CA ALA A 42 55.64 36.39 -34.75
C ALA A 42 55.63 37.40 -33.60
N GLU A 43 55.61 38.68 -33.95
CA GLU A 43 55.57 39.81 -33.03
C GLU A 43 54.46 39.65 -31.99
N THR A 44 54.83 39.65 -30.72
CA THR A 44 53.90 39.69 -29.59
C THR A 44 53.15 41.01 -29.60
N ARG A 45 51.96 41.02 -30.21
CA ARG A 45 50.97 42.07 -29.97
C ARG A 45 50.45 41.91 -28.54
N VAL A 46 50.84 42.81 -27.66
CA VAL A 46 50.29 42.89 -26.29
C VAL A 46 48.82 43.31 -26.42
N VAL A 47 47.91 42.34 -26.31
CA VAL A 47 46.48 42.59 -26.15
C VAL A 47 46.23 42.93 -24.68
N PRO A 48 45.54 44.03 -24.34
CA PRO A 48 45.23 44.35 -22.95
C PRO A 48 44.40 43.22 -22.34
N ALA A 49 44.74 42.84 -21.11
CA ALA A 49 44.06 41.78 -20.36
C ALA A 49 42.56 42.05 -20.28
N ALA A 50 41.75 41.13 -20.82
CA ALA A 50 40.31 41.17 -20.66
C ALA A 50 39.97 41.03 -19.17
N ALA A 51 39.14 41.95 -18.66
CA ALA A 51 38.65 41.92 -17.30
C ALA A 51 37.95 40.58 -17.00
N PRO A 52 38.07 40.03 -15.78
CA PRO A 52 37.39 38.78 -15.42
C PRO A 52 35.88 38.98 -15.58
N THR A 53 35.30 38.21 -16.50
CA THR A 53 33.85 38.13 -16.68
C THR A 53 33.25 37.67 -15.36
N ALA A 54 32.35 38.47 -14.79
CA ALA A 54 31.61 38.09 -13.60
C ALA A 54 30.93 36.73 -13.86
N ILE A 55 31.34 35.71 -13.10
CA ILE A 55 30.70 34.40 -13.10
C ILE A 55 29.26 34.66 -12.69
N GLY A 56 28.33 34.42 -13.61
CA GLY A 56 26.91 34.65 -13.40
C GLY A 56 26.45 33.97 -12.11
N SER A 57 25.64 34.69 -11.34
CA SER A 57 24.98 34.19 -10.15
C SER A 57 24.28 32.88 -10.48
N VAL A 58 24.81 31.77 -9.97
CA VAL A 58 24.11 30.48 -10.03
C VAL A 58 22.96 30.60 -9.04
N GLU A 59 21.75 30.81 -9.56
CA GLU A 59 20.52 30.75 -8.77
C GLU A 59 20.50 29.38 -8.07
N PRO A 60 20.36 29.31 -6.73
CA PRO A 60 20.29 28.04 -6.05
C PRO A 60 19.09 27.25 -6.56
N ASP A 61 19.34 26.03 -7.05
CA ASP A 61 18.27 25.11 -7.45
C ASP A 61 17.24 25.04 -6.32
N PRO A 62 15.94 25.26 -6.59
CA PRO A 62 14.93 25.31 -5.55
C PRO A 62 14.94 24.01 -4.75
N GLU A 63 15.17 24.13 -3.43
CA GLU A 63 15.24 22.97 -2.54
C GLU A 63 14.02 22.06 -2.76
N PRO A 64 14.22 20.76 -3.03
CA PRO A 64 13.12 19.86 -3.27
C PRO A 64 12.20 19.83 -2.05
N VAL A 65 10.95 20.25 -2.24
CA VAL A 65 9.94 20.33 -1.18
C VAL A 65 9.88 19.00 -0.42
N ARG A 66 10.43 18.98 0.80
CA ARG A 66 10.46 17.79 1.67
C ARG A 66 9.03 17.31 1.90
N ARG A 67 8.66 16.22 1.23
CA ARG A 67 7.36 15.57 1.41
C ARG A 67 7.29 14.98 2.81
N LYS A 68 6.69 15.73 3.75
CA LYS A 68 6.36 15.21 5.08
C LYS A 68 5.51 13.94 4.93
N GLY A 69 5.89 12.89 5.67
CA GLY A 69 5.45 11.52 5.44
C GLY A 69 3.95 11.31 5.56
N ASN A 70 3.33 10.91 4.45
CA ASN A 70 1.91 10.56 4.37
C ASN A 70 1.55 9.25 5.13
N ARG A 71 2.53 8.59 5.74
CA ARG A 71 2.38 7.29 6.42
C ARG A 71 1.63 7.41 7.75
N LEU A 72 1.92 8.45 8.54
CA LEU A 72 1.22 8.73 9.81
C LEU A 72 -0.27 9.02 9.58
N ALA A 73 -0.60 9.71 8.48
CA ALA A 73 -1.98 9.98 8.11
C ALA A 73 -2.75 8.70 7.74
N GLY A 74 -2.10 7.76 7.02
CA GLY A 74 -2.68 6.45 6.74
C GLY A 74 -2.95 5.66 8.02
N LEU A 75 -2.02 5.69 8.99
CA LEU A 75 -2.17 5.00 10.26
C LEU A 75 -3.31 5.59 11.11
N ALA A 76 -3.45 6.92 11.15
CA ALA A 76 -4.57 7.57 11.85
C ALA A 76 -5.93 7.13 11.29
N ILE A 77 -6.03 6.95 9.98
CA ILE A 77 -7.27 6.46 9.35
C ILE A 77 -7.46 4.96 9.63
N ALA A 78 -6.39 4.16 9.68
CA ALA A 78 -6.46 2.76 10.10
C ALA A 78 -7.00 2.62 11.53
N LEU A 79 -6.57 3.50 12.46
CA LEU A 79 -7.11 3.56 13.81
C LEU A 79 -8.60 3.91 13.82
N LEU A 80 -9.02 4.91 13.05
CA LEU A 80 -10.43 5.27 12.93
C LEU A 80 -11.27 4.10 12.38
N ALA A 81 -10.79 3.45 11.32
CA ALA A 81 -11.45 2.27 10.75
C ALA A 81 -11.52 1.12 11.77
N THR A 82 -10.48 0.95 12.58
CA THR A 82 -10.46 -0.05 13.67
C THR A 82 -11.52 0.27 14.72
N ALA A 83 -11.67 1.53 15.11
CA ALA A 83 -12.70 1.93 16.06
C ALA A 83 -14.12 1.65 15.52
N VAL A 84 -14.36 1.92 14.24
CA VAL A 84 -15.64 1.60 13.57
C VAL A 84 -15.85 0.08 13.52
N PHE A 85 -14.84 -0.69 13.13
CA PHE A 85 -14.91 -2.15 13.12
C PHE A 85 -15.21 -2.70 14.52
N ALA A 86 -14.51 -2.22 15.55
CA ALA A 86 -14.72 -2.62 16.93
C ALA A 86 -16.16 -2.33 17.38
N ALA A 87 -16.69 -1.14 17.12
CA ALA A 87 -18.07 -0.81 17.47
C ALA A 87 -19.09 -1.75 16.78
N LEU A 88 -18.93 -1.98 15.47
CA LEU A 88 -19.82 -2.86 14.71
C LEU A 88 -19.72 -4.33 15.16
N LEU A 89 -18.50 -4.80 15.43
CA LEU A 89 -18.27 -6.15 15.91
C LEU A 89 -18.89 -6.35 17.30
N LEU A 90 -18.77 -5.36 18.19
CA LEU A 90 -19.36 -5.45 19.53
C LEU A 90 -20.88 -5.56 19.43
N ILE A 91 -21.52 -4.74 18.58
CA ILE A 91 -22.95 -4.82 18.31
C ILE A 91 -23.34 -6.21 17.79
N ALA A 92 -22.57 -6.76 16.83
CA ALA A 92 -22.84 -8.07 16.26
C ALA A 92 -22.71 -9.20 17.28
N LEU A 93 -21.66 -9.18 18.11
CA LEU A 93 -21.45 -10.17 19.17
C LEU A 93 -22.54 -10.09 20.26
N THR A 94 -22.96 -8.89 20.64
CA THR A 94 -24.10 -8.70 21.55
C THR A 94 -25.39 -9.25 20.95
N ALA A 95 -25.64 -9.00 19.66
CA ALA A 95 -26.81 -9.57 18.98
C ALA A 95 -26.76 -11.10 18.94
N ILE A 96 -25.58 -11.70 18.70
CA ILE A 96 -25.38 -13.15 18.75
C ILE A 96 -25.68 -13.72 20.14
N ARG A 97 -25.16 -13.10 21.20
CA ARG A 97 -25.43 -13.50 22.59
C ARG A 97 -26.93 -13.51 22.91
N ILE A 98 -27.65 -12.49 22.47
CA ILE A 98 -29.09 -12.36 22.75
C ILE A 98 -29.90 -13.36 21.91
N LEU A 99 -29.57 -13.53 20.63
CA LEU A 99 -30.39 -14.27 19.66
C LEU A 99 -30.07 -15.76 19.59
N LEU A 100 -28.81 -16.15 19.81
CA LEU A 100 -28.34 -17.54 19.68
C LEU A 100 -28.02 -18.17 21.03
N ASP A 101 -27.42 -17.42 21.94
CA ASP A 101 -27.12 -17.92 23.31
C ASP A 101 -28.28 -17.65 24.29
N GLU A 102 -29.37 -17.01 23.83
CA GLU A 102 -30.57 -16.65 24.61
C GLU A 102 -30.26 -15.90 25.92
N VAL A 103 -29.18 -15.10 25.92
CA VAL A 103 -28.78 -14.32 27.10
C VAL A 103 -29.78 -13.17 27.32
N ALA A 104 -30.54 -13.25 28.42
CA ALA A 104 -31.45 -12.20 28.85
C ALA A 104 -30.73 -11.10 29.65
N GLY A 105 -31.05 -9.83 29.36
CA GLY A 105 -30.48 -8.69 30.09
C GLY A 105 -30.53 -7.39 29.30
N ASP A 106 -29.98 -6.33 29.91
CA ASP A 106 -29.76 -5.06 29.22
C ASP A 106 -28.67 -5.24 28.13
N PRO A 107 -28.94 -4.91 26.85
CA PRO A 107 -27.96 -5.04 25.78
C PRO A 107 -26.67 -4.26 26.03
N LEU A 108 -26.74 -3.12 26.73
CA LEU A 108 -25.54 -2.34 27.03
C LEU A 108 -24.65 -3.07 28.04
N ALA A 109 -25.21 -3.63 29.11
CA ALA A 109 -24.47 -4.46 30.06
C ALA A 109 -23.81 -5.66 29.37
N ILE A 110 -24.55 -6.39 28.53
CA ILE A 110 -24.03 -7.53 27.76
C ILE A 110 -22.85 -7.08 26.87
N ALA A 111 -22.99 -5.94 26.19
CA ALA A 111 -21.92 -5.40 25.35
C ALA A 111 -20.66 -5.04 26.16
N LEU A 112 -20.83 -4.43 27.34
CA LEU A 112 -19.70 -4.07 28.21
C LEU A 112 -18.96 -5.31 28.73
N ASP A 113 -19.68 -6.39 29.03
CA ASP A 113 -19.09 -7.68 29.41
C ASP A 113 -18.37 -8.39 28.26
N GLN A 114 -18.80 -8.15 27.01
CA GLN A 114 -18.13 -8.68 25.82
C GLN A 114 -16.83 -7.93 25.47
N GLY A 115 -16.76 -6.63 25.77
CA GLY A 115 -15.61 -5.78 25.43
C GLY A 115 -14.22 -6.30 25.86
N PRO A 116 -14.03 -6.85 27.07
CA PRO A 116 -12.72 -7.38 27.48
C PRO A 116 -12.44 -8.81 27.02
N THR A 117 -13.33 -9.46 26.27
CA THR A 117 -13.19 -10.88 25.91
C THR A 117 -12.23 -11.10 24.73
N ALA A 118 -11.61 -12.29 24.68
CA ALA A 118 -10.73 -12.67 23.59
C ALA A 118 -11.46 -12.76 22.23
N VAL A 119 -12.72 -13.18 22.21
CA VAL A 119 -13.55 -13.24 20.99
C VAL A 119 -13.78 -11.86 20.36
N PHE A 120 -13.70 -10.79 21.16
CA PHE A 120 -13.76 -9.42 20.67
C PHE A 120 -12.37 -8.83 20.39
N LEU A 121 -11.45 -8.93 21.35
CA LEU A 121 -10.14 -8.27 21.24
C LEU A 121 -9.24 -8.86 20.16
N ALA A 122 -9.26 -10.19 19.98
CA ALA A 122 -8.44 -10.86 18.98
C ALA A 122 -8.75 -10.39 17.54
N PRO A 123 -10.01 -10.40 17.06
CA PRO A 123 -10.33 -9.88 15.73
C PRO A 123 -10.10 -8.37 15.60
N VAL A 124 -10.30 -7.56 16.65
CA VAL A 124 -10.00 -6.12 16.61
C VAL A 124 -8.50 -5.86 16.42
N ALA A 125 -7.66 -6.56 17.17
CA ALA A 125 -6.21 -6.49 17.02
C ALA A 125 -5.76 -6.98 15.64
N ALA A 126 -6.28 -8.11 15.18
CA ALA A 126 -6.01 -8.67 13.86
C ALA A 126 -6.41 -7.71 12.74
N PHE A 127 -7.59 -7.08 12.84
CA PHE A 127 -8.05 -6.07 11.88
C PHE A 127 -7.08 -4.89 11.81
N PHE A 128 -6.72 -4.32 12.96
CA PHE A 128 -5.79 -3.20 13.02
C PHE A 128 -4.44 -3.55 12.41
N LEU A 129 -3.86 -4.71 12.79
CA LEU A 129 -2.58 -5.16 12.28
C LEU A 129 -2.64 -5.41 10.77
N GLY A 130 -3.66 -6.12 10.29
CA GLY A 130 -3.85 -6.38 8.87
C GLY A 130 -3.98 -5.09 8.06
N LEU A 131 -4.81 -4.15 8.53
CA LEU A 131 -5.01 -2.87 7.86
C LEU A 131 -3.77 -1.98 7.92
N ALA A 132 -3.07 -1.93 9.06
CA ALA A 132 -1.82 -1.19 9.22
C ALA A 132 -0.74 -1.74 8.29
N LEU A 133 -0.59 -3.07 8.21
CA LEU A 133 0.34 -3.71 7.28
C LEU A 133 0.06 -3.33 5.82
N ILE A 134 -1.22 -3.33 5.41
CA ILE A 134 -1.60 -2.86 4.07
C ILE A 134 -1.21 -1.40 3.87
N VAL A 135 -1.57 -0.52 4.81
CA VAL A 135 -1.25 0.92 4.73
C VAL A 135 0.25 1.17 4.66
N LEU A 136 1.06 0.40 5.39
CA LEU A 136 2.51 0.56 5.43
C LEU A 136 3.20 -0.06 4.20
N ALA A 137 2.74 -1.21 3.73
CA ALA A 137 3.29 -1.90 2.56
C ALA A 137 2.91 -1.19 1.24
N VAL A 138 1.70 -0.64 1.17
CA VAL A 138 1.15 -0.04 -0.04
C VAL A 138 1.55 1.44 -0.13
N ASN A 139 2.81 1.68 -0.52
CA ASN A 139 3.33 3.04 -0.69
C ASN A 139 2.75 3.77 -1.94
N ARG A 140 2.08 3.03 -2.87
CA ARG A 140 1.61 3.56 -4.17
C ARG A 140 0.42 2.86 -4.83
N ALA A 141 -0.27 1.91 -4.19
CA ALA A 141 -1.34 1.22 -4.89
C ALA A 141 -2.64 2.04 -4.88
N GLY A 142 -3.36 1.95 -6.01
CA GLY A 142 -4.70 2.49 -6.13
C GLY A 142 -5.70 1.75 -5.23
N TRP A 143 -6.96 2.19 -5.29
CA TRP A 143 -8.08 1.65 -4.52
C TRP A 143 -8.19 0.10 -4.55
N TRP A 144 -7.77 -0.54 -5.64
CA TRP A 144 -7.73 -1.99 -5.79
C TRP A 144 -6.96 -2.75 -4.69
N ALA A 145 -5.87 -2.19 -4.15
CA ALA A 145 -5.13 -2.87 -3.08
C ALA A 145 -5.93 -2.96 -1.77
N TYR A 146 -6.87 -2.04 -1.55
CA TYR A 146 -7.78 -2.12 -0.41
C TYR A 146 -8.92 -3.10 -0.65
N VAL A 147 -9.34 -3.28 -1.90
CA VAL A 147 -10.33 -4.33 -2.26
C VAL A 147 -9.74 -5.71 -2.07
N LEU A 148 -8.54 -5.97 -2.60
CA LEU A 148 -7.88 -7.27 -2.47
C LEU A 148 -7.35 -7.49 -1.05
N GLY A 149 -6.78 -6.44 -0.43
CA GLY A 149 -6.36 -6.45 0.96
C GLY A 149 -7.52 -6.65 1.93
N GLY A 150 -8.73 -6.20 1.58
CA GLY A 150 -9.91 -6.42 2.41
C GLY A 150 -10.27 -7.90 2.58
N PHE A 151 -10.02 -8.74 1.57
CA PHE A 151 -10.16 -10.19 1.72
C PHE A 151 -9.12 -10.79 2.67
N PHE A 152 -7.88 -10.32 2.62
CA PHE A 152 -6.85 -10.73 3.57
C PHE A 152 -7.22 -10.34 5.00
N VAL A 153 -7.68 -9.10 5.22
CA VAL A 153 -8.12 -8.63 6.53
C VAL A 153 -9.34 -9.40 7.03
N ALA A 154 -10.28 -9.75 6.14
CA ALA A 154 -11.43 -10.58 6.45
C ALA A 154 -11.02 -11.97 6.97
N LEU A 155 -10.10 -12.62 6.26
CA LEU A 155 -9.60 -13.95 6.65
C LEU A 155 -8.84 -13.87 7.98
N LEU A 156 -8.03 -12.84 8.18
CA LEU A 156 -7.27 -12.63 9.40
C LEU A 156 -8.20 -12.37 10.61
N ALA A 157 -9.21 -11.51 10.46
CA ALA A 157 -10.19 -11.22 11.50
C ALA A 157 -11.07 -12.44 11.81
N GLY A 158 -11.53 -13.17 10.79
CA GLY A 158 -12.30 -14.41 10.98
C GLY A 158 -11.50 -15.49 11.73
N ALA A 159 -10.24 -15.71 11.34
CA ALA A 159 -9.35 -16.63 12.04
C ALA A 159 -9.09 -16.19 13.49
N ALA A 160 -8.89 -14.90 13.73
CA ALA A 160 -8.70 -14.37 15.07
C ALA A 160 -9.96 -14.47 15.94
N ALA A 161 -11.16 -14.29 15.36
CA ALA A 161 -12.42 -14.52 16.06
C ALA A 161 -12.58 -16.00 16.46
N LEU A 162 -12.23 -16.92 15.57
CA LEU A 162 -12.27 -18.36 15.86
C LEU A 162 -11.32 -18.73 17.02
N VAL A 163 -10.08 -18.25 16.97
CA VAL A 163 -9.09 -18.46 18.04
C VAL A 163 -9.53 -17.79 19.34
N GLY A 164 -10.07 -16.57 19.27
CA GLY A 164 -10.58 -15.84 20.43
C GLY A 164 -11.77 -16.52 21.10
N ALA A 165 -12.66 -17.14 20.32
CA ALA A 165 -13.76 -17.95 20.82
C ALA A 165 -13.29 -19.30 21.41
N TRP A 166 -12.22 -19.88 20.88
CA TRP A 166 -11.66 -21.14 21.38
C TRP A 166 -10.97 -21.00 22.74
N LEU A 167 -10.32 -19.86 22.98
CA LEU A 167 -9.50 -19.64 24.17
C LEU A 167 -10.18 -19.95 25.53
N PRO A 168 -11.44 -19.54 25.79
CA PRO A 168 -12.14 -19.92 27.02
C PRO A 168 -12.58 -21.39 27.06
N VAL A 169 -12.64 -22.08 25.93
CA VAL A 169 -13.13 -23.47 25.81
C VAL A 169 -11.99 -24.48 25.92
N GLY A 170 -10.93 -24.29 25.13
CA GLY A 170 -9.80 -25.22 25.04
C GLY A 170 -8.44 -24.63 25.42
N GLY A 171 -8.40 -23.38 25.88
CA GLY A 171 -7.16 -22.70 26.24
C GLY A 171 -6.26 -22.37 25.04
N ALA A 172 -5.00 -22.06 25.33
CA ALA A 172 -4.00 -21.70 24.31
C ALA A 172 -3.29 -22.92 23.68
N ALA A 173 -3.58 -24.14 24.14
CA ALA A 173 -2.96 -25.35 23.64
C ALA A 173 -3.60 -25.81 22.32
N VAL A 174 -2.85 -26.61 21.55
CA VAL A 174 -3.39 -27.27 20.36
C VAL A 174 -4.51 -28.23 20.80
N PRO A 175 -5.70 -28.20 20.15
CA PRO A 175 -6.80 -29.08 20.50
C PRO A 175 -6.38 -30.56 20.43
N SER A 176 -6.45 -31.26 21.55
CA SER A 176 -6.18 -32.70 21.65
C SER A 176 -7.47 -33.53 21.63
N ASP A 177 -8.56 -32.97 22.14
CA ASP A 177 -9.89 -33.59 22.10
C ASP A 177 -10.62 -33.24 20.78
N ARG A 178 -10.75 -34.25 19.91
CA ARG A 178 -11.44 -34.11 18.63
C ARG A 178 -12.94 -33.87 18.80
N THR A 179 -13.57 -34.46 19.80
CA THR A 179 -15.03 -34.36 19.98
C THR A 179 -15.40 -32.93 20.39
N GLN A 180 -14.70 -32.39 21.39
CA GLN A 180 -14.87 -31.00 21.82
C GLN A 180 -14.63 -30.01 20.67
N LEU A 181 -13.59 -30.24 19.86
CA LEU A 181 -13.31 -29.40 18.70
C LEU A 181 -14.45 -29.45 17.67
N ILE A 182 -15.00 -30.63 17.37
CA ILE A 182 -16.09 -30.77 16.41
C ILE A 182 -17.37 -30.10 16.93
N GLU A 183 -17.68 -30.26 18.21
CA GLU A 183 -18.84 -29.59 18.83
C GLU A 183 -18.70 -28.07 18.76
N PHE A 184 -17.53 -27.55 19.12
CA PHE A 184 -17.21 -26.12 19.02
C PHE A 184 -17.34 -25.60 17.58
N LEU A 185 -16.83 -26.32 16.58
CA LEU A 185 -16.92 -25.89 15.18
C LEU A 185 -18.33 -26.00 14.60
N ARG A 186 -19.24 -26.72 15.26
CA ARG A 186 -20.65 -26.84 14.88
C ARG A 186 -21.56 -25.86 15.62
N ASP A 187 -21.03 -25.17 16.63
CA ASP A 187 -21.78 -24.18 17.39
C ASP A 187 -22.19 -23.00 16.46
N PRO A 188 -23.51 -22.74 16.31
CA PRO A 188 -23.99 -21.65 15.47
C PRO A 188 -23.52 -20.28 15.95
N ALA A 189 -23.36 -20.06 17.26
CA ALA A 189 -22.87 -18.79 17.80
C ALA A 189 -21.39 -18.56 17.43
N VAL A 190 -20.57 -19.62 17.48
CA VAL A 190 -19.18 -19.58 17.03
C VAL A 190 -19.11 -19.26 15.53
N LEU A 191 -19.84 -20.00 14.70
CA LEU A 191 -19.86 -19.76 13.25
C LEU A 191 -20.37 -18.35 12.90
N ALA A 192 -21.42 -17.89 13.56
CA ALA A 192 -21.97 -16.55 13.37
C ALA A 192 -20.94 -15.47 13.77
N SER A 193 -20.22 -15.65 14.88
CA SER A 193 -19.20 -14.69 15.34
C SER A 193 -18.03 -14.58 14.36
N VAL A 194 -17.57 -15.72 13.83
CA VAL A 194 -16.49 -15.78 12.83
C VAL A 194 -16.91 -15.11 11.53
N LEU A 195 -18.14 -15.41 11.06
CA LEU A 195 -18.69 -14.79 9.86
C LEU A 195 -18.90 -13.29 10.03
N ALA A 196 -19.44 -12.85 11.17
CA ALA A 196 -19.61 -11.44 11.49
C ALA A 196 -18.26 -10.71 11.47
N ALA A 197 -17.24 -11.26 12.13
CA ALA A 197 -15.90 -10.68 12.11
C ALA A 197 -15.32 -10.58 10.70
N ALA A 198 -15.40 -11.66 9.90
CA ALA A 198 -14.86 -11.67 8.54
C ALA A 198 -15.58 -10.70 7.60
N VAL A 199 -16.91 -10.69 7.60
CA VAL A 199 -17.71 -9.81 6.74
C VAL A 199 -17.52 -8.36 7.13
N LEU A 200 -17.63 -8.01 8.42
CA LEU A 200 -17.44 -6.63 8.87
C LEU A 200 -16.02 -6.14 8.59
N ALA A 201 -15.01 -6.99 8.77
CA ALA A 201 -13.62 -6.65 8.45
C ALA A 201 -13.45 -6.35 6.96
N ARG A 202 -14.08 -7.14 6.09
CA ARG A 202 -14.08 -6.89 4.64
C ARG A 202 -14.73 -5.55 4.32
N GLU A 203 -15.94 -5.31 4.80
CA GLU A 203 -16.67 -4.11 4.46
C GLU A 203 -15.94 -2.86 4.98
N VAL A 204 -15.55 -2.85 6.26
CA VAL A 204 -14.88 -1.69 6.87
C VAL A 204 -13.53 -1.41 6.21
N SER A 205 -12.76 -2.44 5.82
CA SER A 205 -11.50 -2.23 5.11
C SER A 205 -11.70 -1.68 3.70
N VAL A 206 -12.75 -2.10 2.98
CA VAL A 206 -13.10 -1.58 1.65
C VAL A 206 -13.54 -0.11 1.74
N TRP A 207 -14.46 0.23 2.65
CA TRP A 207 -14.94 1.60 2.84
C TRP A 207 -13.85 2.52 3.42
N GLY A 208 -13.10 2.03 4.40
CA GLY A 208 -11.95 2.74 4.98
C GLY A 208 -10.87 3.03 3.94
N GLY A 209 -10.56 2.06 3.08
CA GLY A 209 -9.64 2.22 1.96
C GLY A 209 -10.08 3.29 0.95
N ALA A 210 -11.38 3.38 0.66
CA ALA A 210 -11.93 4.42 -0.20
C ALA A 210 -11.75 5.83 0.38
N LEU A 211 -11.96 6.01 1.69
CA LEU A 211 -11.74 7.28 2.40
C LEU A 211 -10.25 7.69 2.41
N ILE A 212 -9.34 6.73 2.66
CA ILE A 212 -7.88 6.96 2.62
C ILE A 212 -7.45 7.44 1.22
N ALA A 213 -7.88 6.72 0.18
CA ALA A 213 -7.55 7.04 -1.21
C ALA A 213 -8.17 8.38 -1.66
N GLY A 214 -9.33 8.75 -1.13
CA GLY A 214 -9.95 10.06 -1.35
C GLY A 214 -9.11 11.21 -0.77
N ARG A 215 -8.67 11.10 0.49
CA ARG A 215 -7.88 12.15 1.16
C ARG A 215 -6.51 12.33 0.51
N ALA A 216 -5.84 11.23 0.12
CA ALA A 216 -4.53 11.29 -0.53
C ALA A 216 -4.57 12.05 -1.87
N ARG A 217 -5.64 11.87 -2.67
CA ARG A 217 -5.87 12.63 -3.91
C ARG A 217 -6.09 14.12 -3.65
N GLY A 218 -6.84 14.46 -2.60
CA GLY A 218 -7.07 15.86 -2.20
C GLY A 218 -5.79 16.60 -1.78
N VAL A 219 -4.90 15.93 -1.03
CA VAL A 219 -3.60 16.52 -0.65
C VAL A 219 -2.70 16.70 -1.87
N LYS A 220 -2.67 15.72 -2.79
CA LYS A 220 -1.90 15.81 -4.03
C LYS A 220 -2.37 16.99 -4.91
N ARG A 221 -3.69 17.22 -5.00
CA ARG A 221 -4.27 18.36 -5.73
C ARG A 221 -3.86 19.70 -5.11
N ARG A 222 -3.99 19.83 -3.78
CA ARG A 222 -3.60 21.05 -3.05
C ARG A 222 -2.10 21.35 -3.13
N ASN A 223 -1.26 20.31 -3.16
CA ASN A 223 0.18 20.50 -3.35
C ASN A 223 0.52 20.92 -4.78
N ALA A 224 -0.15 20.35 -5.79
CA ALA A 224 0.01 20.79 -7.18
C ALA A 224 -0.46 22.24 -7.39
N GLU A 225 -1.57 22.65 -6.75
CA GLU A 225 -2.04 24.04 -6.76
C GLU A 225 -1.00 25.00 -6.14
N ARG A 226 -0.34 24.60 -5.05
CA ARG A 226 0.73 25.38 -4.41
C ARG A 226 2.02 25.44 -5.26
N GLU A 227 2.38 24.34 -5.92
CA GLU A 227 3.52 24.29 -6.84
C GLU A 227 3.27 25.14 -8.10
N ALA A 228 2.02 25.23 -8.59
CA ALA A 228 1.65 26.09 -9.70
C ALA A 228 1.68 27.58 -9.30
N ALA A 229 1.15 27.93 -8.12
CA ALA A 229 1.17 29.29 -7.60
C ALA A 229 2.58 29.80 -7.25
N ALA A 230 3.54 28.92 -6.99
CA ALA A 230 4.94 29.29 -6.77
C ALA A 230 5.75 29.52 -8.06
N LYS A 231 5.19 29.16 -9.23
CA LYS A 231 5.82 29.32 -10.56
C LYS A 231 5.24 30.46 -11.39
N SER A 232 4.21 31.15 -10.88
CA SER A 232 3.58 32.34 -11.46
C SER A 232 4.02 33.59 -10.73
#